data_AF-H1VY75-F1
#
_entry.id   AF-H1VY75-F1
#
_cell.length_a   1.000
_cell.length_b   1.000
_cell.length_c   1.000
_cell.angle_alpha   90.00
_cell.angle_beta   90.00
_cell.angle_gamma   90.00
#
_symmetry.space_group_name_H-M   'P 1'
#
loop_
_entity.id
_entity.type
_entity.pdbx_description
1 polymer ?
#
loop_
_entity_poly.entity_id
_entity_poly.type
_entity_poly.pdbx_seq_one_letter_code
_entity_poly.pdbx_strand_id
1 'polypeptide(L)'
;MDVDGDAARKAAVSGVEAIARGYNRARAKEDGGAVLGKVFGLLKTYLAHPKFEGIKREVWYECVKDLMEAAGSPSTLPGSECKEVTLAYLQSLDADSIDNGTEGQRDMRAVAVGGVFKALNRGVFGPVPTADEKKGLAETVKKAIAAERSLEVQKHLKEALAELEK
;
A
#
# COMPACT_ATOMS: atom_id res chain seq x y z
N MET A 1 26.45 21.05 -4.57
CA MET A 1 25.89 19.76 -4.99
C MET A 1 26.14 18.78 -3.87
N ASP A 2 25.09 18.37 -3.15
CA ASP A 2 25.18 17.47 -1.98
C ASP A 2 25.28 16.01 -2.44
N VAL A 3 26.48 15.59 -2.82
CA VAL A 3 26.78 14.21 -3.25
C VAL A 3 26.43 13.20 -2.13
N ASP A 4 26.64 13.58 -0.87
CA ASP A 4 26.34 12.75 0.30
C ASP A 4 24.82 12.57 0.53
N GLY A 5 24.04 13.61 0.26
CA GLY A 5 22.57 13.55 0.38
C GLY A 5 21.92 12.66 -0.68
N ASP A 6 22.41 12.71 -1.92
CA ASP A 6 21.93 11.86 -3.00
C ASP A 6 22.32 10.39 -2.81
N ALA A 7 23.54 10.13 -2.35
CA ALA A 7 23.99 8.78 -2.00
C ALA A 7 23.16 8.17 -0.85
N ALA A 8 22.90 8.94 0.21
CA ALA A 8 22.06 8.51 1.33
C ALA A 8 20.63 8.21 0.89
N ARG A 9 20.04 9.06 0.03
CA ARG A 9 18.70 8.81 -0.53
C ARG A 9 18.66 7.54 -1.36
N LYS A 10 19.61 7.35 -2.28
CA LYS A 10 19.69 6.12 -3.11
C LYS A 10 19.84 4.87 -2.27
N ALA A 11 20.67 4.91 -1.23
CA ALA A 11 20.82 3.81 -0.28
C ALA A 11 19.51 3.52 0.45
N ALA A 12 18.77 4.55 0.89
CA ALA A 12 17.50 4.38 1.57
C ALA A 12 16.40 3.82 0.64
N VAL A 13 16.32 4.29 -0.61
CA VAL A 13 15.44 3.72 -1.65
C VAL A 13 15.74 2.24 -1.86
N SER A 14 17.01 1.91 -2.07
CA SER A 14 17.46 0.52 -2.28
C SER A 14 17.17 -0.36 -1.06
N GLY A 15 17.34 0.18 0.15
CA GLY A 15 17.04 -0.53 1.40
C GLY A 15 15.55 -0.83 1.56
N VAL A 16 14.67 0.14 1.27
CA VAL A 16 13.22 -0.07 1.28
C VAL A 16 12.82 -1.13 0.27
N GLU A 17 13.35 -1.04 -0.96
CA GLU A 17 13.07 -2.01 -2.02
C GLU A 17 13.55 -3.42 -1.65
N ALA A 18 14.77 -3.55 -1.12
CA ALA A 18 15.33 -4.82 -0.71
C ALA A 18 14.48 -5.52 0.36
N ILE A 19 13.95 -4.77 1.33
CA ILE A 19 13.05 -5.32 2.35
C ILE A 19 11.69 -5.66 1.73
N ALA A 20 11.14 -4.76 0.92
CA ALA A 20 9.81 -4.90 0.35
C ALA A 20 9.71 -5.98 -0.73
N ARG A 21 10.80 -6.29 -1.45
CA ARG A 21 10.83 -7.28 -2.55
C ARG A 21 11.70 -8.51 -2.25
N GLY A 22 12.45 -8.51 -1.14
CA GLY A 22 13.36 -9.59 -0.74
C GLY A 22 12.72 -10.75 0.04
N TYR A 23 11.39 -10.81 0.09
CA TYR A 23 10.67 -11.88 0.78
C TYR A 23 10.67 -13.20 -0.02
N ASN A 24 10.43 -14.32 0.67
CA ASN A 24 10.25 -15.61 0.02
C ASN A 24 8.91 -15.65 -0.74
N ARG A 25 8.97 -15.65 -2.07
CA ARG A 25 7.78 -15.62 -2.95
C ARG A 25 6.90 -16.86 -2.84
N ALA A 26 7.46 -18.05 -2.58
CA ALA A 26 6.65 -19.25 -2.35
C ALA A 26 5.82 -19.09 -1.07
N ARG A 27 6.46 -18.59 0.00
CA ARG A 27 5.78 -18.31 1.26
C ARG A 27 4.71 -17.22 1.13
N ALA A 28 4.93 -16.19 0.32
CA ALA A 28 3.91 -15.15 0.09
C ALA A 28 2.65 -15.69 -0.62
N LYS A 29 2.78 -16.77 -1.40
CA LYS A 29 1.64 -17.45 -2.01
C LYS A 29 0.89 -18.33 -1.03
N GLU A 30 1.57 -18.94 -0.06
CA GLU A 30 0.98 -19.84 0.93
C GLU A 30 0.38 -19.10 2.13
N ASP A 31 1.07 -18.08 2.65
CA ASP A 31 0.71 -17.33 3.86
C ASP A 31 1.02 -15.84 3.65
N GLY A 32 0.26 -15.23 2.74
CA GLY A 32 0.47 -13.87 2.27
C GLY A 32 0.40 -12.85 3.41
N GLY A 33 -0.63 -12.93 4.26
CA GLY A 33 -0.82 -11.99 5.36
C GLY A 33 0.34 -11.97 6.36
N ALA A 34 0.91 -13.13 6.73
CA ALA A 34 2.07 -13.16 7.62
C ALA A 34 3.33 -12.57 6.98
N VAL A 35 3.54 -12.79 5.68
CA VAL A 35 4.65 -12.16 4.95
C VAL A 35 4.47 -10.65 4.90
N LEU A 36 3.28 -10.17 4.55
CA LEU A 36 2.95 -8.75 4.51
C LEU A 36 3.13 -8.08 5.88
N GLY A 37 2.71 -8.74 6.96
CA GLY A 37 2.89 -8.26 8.33
C GLY A 37 4.36 -8.12 8.72
N LYS A 38 5.22 -9.08 8.34
CA LYS A 38 6.66 -9.02 8.58
C LYS A 38 7.33 -7.89 7.79
N VAL A 39 7.01 -7.76 6.50
CA VAL A 39 7.55 -6.69 5.64
C VAL A 39 7.19 -5.33 6.23
N PHE A 40 5.92 -5.13 6.58
CA PHE A 40 5.47 -3.88 7.17
C PHE A 40 6.14 -3.62 8.53
N GLY A 41 6.24 -4.66 9.37
CA GLY A 41 6.89 -4.57 10.69
C GLY A 41 8.35 -4.10 10.64
N LEU A 42 9.09 -4.48 9.60
CA LEU A 42 10.48 -4.04 9.36
C LEU A 42 10.54 -2.59 8.87
N LEU A 43 9.56 -2.15 8.07
CA LEU A 43 9.58 -0.83 7.44
C LEU A 43 8.85 0.27 8.22
N LYS A 44 7.94 -0.07 9.14
CA LYS A 44 7.02 0.88 9.78
C LYS A 44 7.70 2.10 10.39
N THR A 45 8.83 1.92 11.08
CA THR A 45 9.56 3.02 11.74
C THR A 45 10.12 4.00 10.71
N TYR A 46 10.56 3.49 9.56
CA TYR A 46 11.09 4.32 8.47
C TYR A 46 9.95 5.01 7.72
N LEU A 47 8.88 4.29 7.39
CA LEU A 47 7.70 4.85 6.68
C LEU A 47 6.97 5.93 7.50
N ALA A 48 7.06 5.90 8.82
CA ALA A 48 6.51 6.93 9.68
C ALA A 48 7.42 8.16 9.83
N HIS A 49 8.68 8.09 9.39
CA HIS A 49 9.65 9.16 9.60
C HIS A 49 9.56 10.22 8.48
N PRO A 50 9.48 11.53 8.78
CA PRO A 50 9.32 12.58 7.76
C PRO A 50 10.37 12.57 6.64
N LYS A 51 11.63 12.25 6.97
CA LYS A 51 12.72 12.09 5.99
C LYS A 51 12.45 11.03 4.91
N PHE A 52 11.55 10.07 5.16
CA PHE A 52 11.18 9.03 4.21
C PHE A 52 9.96 9.38 3.36
N GLU A 53 9.30 10.52 3.55
CA GLU A 53 8.12 10.88 2.75
C GLU A 53 8.40 10.91 1.24
N GLY A 54 9.55 11.47 0.85
CA GLY A 54 9.99 11.46 -0.55
C GLY A 54 10.26 10.04 -1.06
N ILE A 55 10.90 9.22 -0.22
CA ILE A 55 11.22 7.82 -0.52
C ILE A 55 9.94 6.98 -0.67
N LYS A 56 8.92 7.23 0.17
CA LYS A 56 7.62 6.55 0.06
C LYS A 56 7.00 6.75 -1.30
N ARG A 57 6.92 8.01 -1.73
CA ARG A 57 6.35 8.38 -3.04
C ARG A 57 7.17 7.83 -4.21
N GLU A 58 8.47 7.65 -4.00
CA GLU A 58 9.39 7.17 -5.03
C GLU A 58 9.35 5.66 -5.22
N VAL A 59 9.31 4.86 -4.13
CA VAL A 59 9.47 3.40 -4.22
C VAL A 59 8.43 2.60 -3.45
N TRP A 60 7.92 3.12 -2.33
CA TRP A 60 7.03 2.34 -1.46
C TRP A 60 5.70 2.01 -2.14
N TYR A 61 5.10 2.95 -2.87
CA TYR A 61 3.80 2.71 -3.50
C TYR A 61 3.86 1.58 -4.55
N GLU A 62 4.89 1.57 -5.38
CA GLU A 62 5.11 0.49 -6.35
C GLU A 62 5.39 -0.84 -5.64
N CYS A 63 6.22 -0.83 -4.59
CA CYS A 63 6.46 -2.00 -3.76
C CYS A 63 5.17 -2.56 -3.15
N VAL A 64 4.26 -1.71 -2.67
CA VAL A 64 2.95 -2.14 -2.13
C VAL A 64 2.13 -2.82 -3.22
N LYS A 65 2.03 -2.24 -4.42
CA LYS A 65 1.35 -2.88 -5.54
C LYS A 65 1.91 -4.29 -5.79
N ASP A 66 3.23 -4.44 -5.92
CA ASP A 66 3.86 -5.74 -6.19
C ASP A 66 3.67 -6.75 -5.04
N LEU A 67 3.74 -6.27 -3.79
CA LEU A 67 3.47 -7.07 -2.59
C LEU A 67 2.03 -7.62 -2.59
N MET A 68 1.06 -6.76 -2.90
CA MET A 68 -0.35 -7.15 -2.96
C MET A 68 -0.61 -8.11 -4.13
N GLU A 69 0.11 -8.00 -5.25
CA GLU A 69 0.00 -8.96 -6.35
C GLU A 69 0.61 -10.33 -6.00
N ALA A 70 1.70 -10.35 -5.26
CA ALA A 70 2.37 -11.59 -4.86
C ALA A 70 1.66 -12.35 -3.73
N ALA A 71 0.89 -11.65 -2.90
CA ALA A 71 0.14 -12.24 -1.80
C ALA A 71 -1.07 -13.04 -2.33
N GLY A 72 -0.94 -14.36 -2.33
CA GLY A 72 -1.80 -15.28 -3.08
C GLY A 72 -2.91 -15.95 -2.28
N SER A 73 -2.70 -16.20 -0.99
CA SER A 73 -3.62 -16.99 -0.16
C SER A 73 -3.98 -16.29 1.15
N PRO A 74 -5.11 -16.68 1.78
CA PRO A 74 -5.49 -16.17 3.08
C PRO A 74 -4.44 -16.42 4.15
N SER A 75 -4.21 -15.41 4.98
CA SER A 75 -3.33 -15.48 6.15
C SER A 75 -3.76 -16.58 7.12
N THR A 76 -2.79 -17.24 7.75
CA THR A 76 -3.06 -18.08 8.95
C THR A 76 -3.06 -17.29 10.25
N LEU A 77 -2.79 -15.98 10.21
CA LEU A 77 -2.78 -15.12 11.40
C LEU A 77 -4.19 -14.95 12.01
N PRO A 78 -4.27 -14.61 13.31
CA PRO A 78 -5.53 -14.20 13.93
C PRO A 78 -6.21 -13.05 13.18
N GLY A 79 -7.55 -13.07 13.11
CA GLY A 79 -8.30 -12.08 12.34
C GLY A 79 -8.08 -10.62 12.76
N SER A 80 -7.74 -10.35 14.03
CA SER A 80 -7.39 -9.00 14.51
C SER A 80 -6.07 -8.50 13.92
N GLU A 81 -5.04 -9.34 13.91
CA GLU A 81 -3.71 -8.98 13.37
C GLU A 81 -3.78 -8.70 11.87
N CYS A 82 -4.59 -9.45 11.13
CA CYS A 82 -4.74 -9.21 9.70
C CYS A 82 -5.40 -7.85 9.38
N LYS A 83 -6.38 -7.43 10.20
CA LYS A 83 -7.02 -6.11 10.07
C LYS A 83 -6.02 -4.99 10.36
N GLU A 84 -5.19 -5.14 11.40
CA GLU A 84 -4.13 -4.19 11.72
C GLU A 84 -3.13 -4.05 10.57
N VAL A 85 -2.68 -5.16 9.99
CA VAL A 85 -1.78 -5.13 8.83
C VAL A 85 -2.42 -4.42 7.65
N THR A 86 -3.69 -4.70 7.34
CA THR A 86 -4.42 -4.05 6.24
C THR A 86 -4.46 -2.53 6.43
N LEU A 87 -4.87 -2.09 7.61
CA LEU A 87 -4.97 -0.67 7.94
C LEU A 87 -3.60 0.00 7.85
N ALA A 88 -2.55 -0.68 8.31
CA ALA A 88 -1.19 -0.16 8.27
C ALA A 88 -0.70 0.07 6.83
N TYR A 89 -1.00 -0.84 5.90
CA TYR A 89 -0.71 -0.62 4.48
C TYR A 89 -1.49 0.58 3.92
N LEU A 90 -2.79 0.70 4.17
CA LEU A 90 -3.59 1.83 3.69
C LEU A 90 -3.08 3.18 4.24
N GLN A 91 -2.76 3.24 5.53
CA GLN A 91 -2.19 4.44 6.16
C GLN A 91 -0.82 4.80 5.58
N SER A 92 -0.01 3.80 5.24
CA SER A 92 1.30 4.03 4.64
C SER A 92 1.26 4.58 3.22
N LEU A 93 0.10 4.52 2.55
CA LEU A 93 -0.09 5.04 1.20
C LEU A 93 -0.47 6.52 1.16
N ASP A 94 -0.58 7.22 2.29
CA ASP A 94 -0.91 8.65 2.33
C ASP A 94 -2.23 8.97 1.59
N ALA A 95 -3.24 8.11 1.76
CA ALA A 95 -4.53 8.21 1.06
C ALA A 95 -5.29 9.53 1.35
N ASP A 96 -5.06 10.12 2.52
CA ASP A 96 -5.68 11.40 2.92
C ASP A 96 -4.94 12.64 2.37
N SER A 97 -3.75 12.47 1.79
CA SER A 97 -2.92 13.58 1.29
C SER A 97 -2.99 13.71 -0.23
N ILE A 98 -4.17 14.05 -0.75
CA ILE A 98 -4.53 13.92 -2.17
C ILE A 98 -3.54 14.66 -3.08
N ASP A 99 -3.13 15.89 -2.78
CA ASP A 99 -2.24 16.67 -3.67
C ASP A 99 -0.72 16.38 -3.52
N ASN A 100 -0.32 15.45 -2.64
CA ASN A 100 1.11 15.21 -2.39
C ASN A 100 1.79 14.46 -3.54
N GLY A 101 2.89 15.03 -4.05
CA GLY A 101 3.74 14.41 -5.06
C GLY A 101 3.37 14.77 -6.51
N THR A 102 4.17 14.27 -7.44
CA THR A 102 3.92 14.42 -8.88
C THR A 102 2.71 13.59 -9.31
N GLU A 103 2.13 13.89 -10.48
CA GLU A 103 0.98 13.13 -10.99
C GLU A 103 1.25 11.62 -11.07
N GLY A 104 2.42 11.21 -11.60
CA GLY A 104 2.78 9.79 -11.65
C GLY A 104 2.91 9.12 -10.29
N GLN A 105 3.31 9.87 -9.25
CA GLN A 105 3.35 9.33 -7.88
C GLN A 105 1.95 9.18 -7.28
N ARG A 106 1.06 10.14 -7.55
CA ARG A 106 -0.35 10.05 -7.15
C ARG A 106 -1.07 8.91 -7.87
N ASP A 107 -0.72 8.69 -9.13
CA ASP A 107 -1.21 7.59 -9.95
C ASP A 107 -0.81 6.23 -9.37
N MET A 108 0.49 6.04 -9.11
CA MET A 108 1.00 4.81 -8.49
C MET A 108 0.39 4.56 -7.10
N ARG A 109 0.16 5.62 -6.32
CA ARG A 109 -0.57 5.52 -5.05
C ARG A 109 -1.99 4.97 -5.25
N ALA A 110 -2.74 5.49 -6.22
CA ALA A 110 -4.09 5.01 -6.51
C ALA A 110 -4.10 3.53 -6.92
N VAL A 111 -3.13 3.13 -7.76
CA VAL A 111 -2.92 1.73 -8.15
C VAL A 111 -2.59 0.86 -6.94
N ALA A 112 -1.72 1.32 -6.04
CA ALA A 112 -1.36 0.60 -4.82
C ALA A 112 -2.55 0.42 -3.87
N VAL A 113 -3.38 1.46 -3.69
CA VAL A 113 -4.64 1.39 -2.93
C VAL A 113 -5.56 0.32 -3.53
N GLY A 114 -5.73 0.32 -4.85
CA GLY A 114 -6.47 -0.73 -5.55
C GLY A 114 -5.89 -2.13 -5.32
N GLY A 115 -4.56 -2.26 -5.29
CA GLY A 115 -3.86 -3.50 -4.94
C GLY A 115 -4.24 -4.02 -3.56
N VAL A 116 -4.30 -3.14 -2.55
CA VAL A 116 -4.71 -3.51 -1.19
C VAL A 116 -6.16 -4.02 -1.18
N PHE A 117 -7.07 -3.34 -1.88
CA PHE A 117 -8.47 -3.79 -1.96
C PHE A 117 -8.62 -5.13 -2.70
N LYS A 118 -7.85 -5.36 -3.77
CA LYS A 118 -7.80 -6.68 -4.43
C LYS A 118 -7.35 -7.77 -3.45
N ALA A 119 -6.27 -7.53 -2.70
CA ALA A 119 -5.76 -8.49 -1.73
C ALA A 119 -6.78 -8.76 -0.60
N LEU A 120 -7.45 -7.71 -0.12
CA LEU A 120 -8.52 -7.79 0.86
C LEU A 120 -9.70 -8.63 0.38
N ASN A 121 -10.17 -8.45 -0.85
CA ASN A 121 -11.25 -9.28 -1.41
C ASN A 121 -10.84 -10.74 -1.69
N ARG A 122 -9.55 -11.00 -1.92
CA ARG A 122 -9.01 -12.37 -1.99
C ARG A 122 -8.84 -13.02 -0.62
N GLY A 123 -9.14 -12.30 0.45
CA GLY A 123 -9.00 -12.77 1.82
C GLY A 123 -7.55 -12.87 2.30
N VAL A 124 -6.60 -12.22 1.63
CA VAL A 124 -5.16 -12.21 2.02
C VAL A 124 -5.00 -11.79 3.47
N PHE A 125 -5.81 -10.82 3.89
CA PHE A 125 -5.85 -10.30 5.26
C PHE A 125 -6.95 -10.95 6.11
N GLY A 126 -7.22 -12.24 5.90
CA GLY A 126 -8.27 -12.96 6.62
C GLY A 126 -9.65 -12.81 5.97
N PRO A 127 -10.75 -12.99 6.72
CA PRO A 127 -12.10 -12.95 6.14
C PRO A 127 -12.36 -11.65 5.38
N VAL A 128 -13.04 -11.76 4.24
CA VAL A 128 -13.45 -10.61 3.44
C VAL A 128 -14.28 -9.66 4.31
N PRO A 129 -14.00 -8.35 4.33
CA PRO A 129 -14.72 -7.40 5.18
C PRO A 129 -16.20 -7.33 4.86
N THR A 130 -16.98 -7.05 5.90
CA THR A 130 -18.43 -6.85 5.75
C THR A 130 -18.74 -5.57 4.98
N ALA A 131 -19.99 -5.44 4.50
CA ALA A 131 -20.44 -4.23 3.82
C ALA A 131 -20.25 -2.96 4.68
N ASP A 132 -20.44 -3.06 6.00
CA ASP A 132 -20.26 -1.95 6.93
C ASP A 132 -18.78 -1.56 7.06
N GLU A 133 -17.86 -2.53 7.11
CA GLU A 133 -16.42 -2.27 7.15
C GLU A 133 -15.92 -1.64 5.84
N LYS A 134 -16.46 -2.08 4.70
CA LYS A 134 -16.16 -1.50 3.38
C LYS A 134 -16.65 -0.06 3.26
N LYS A 135 -17.75 0.31 3.92
CA LYS A 135 -18.35 1.65 3.82
C LYS A 135 -17.38 2.77 4.23
N GLY A 136 -16.69 2.61 5.35
CA GLY A 136 -15.72 3.62 5.82
C GLY A 136 -14.57 3.83 4.84
N LEU A 137 -14.03 2.74 4.29
CA LEU A 137 -12.97 2.78 3.28
C LEU A 137 -13.47 3.42 1.97
N ALA A 138 -14.68 3.08 1.54
CA ALA A 138 -15.29 3.63 0.34
C ALA A 138 -15.51 5.14 0.44
N GLU A 139 -15.93 5.64 1.61
CA GLU A 139 -16.09 7.08 1.86
C GLU A 139 -14.76 7.84 1.74
N THR A 140 -13.66 7.27 2.25
CA THR A 140 -12.31 7.87 2.10
C THR A 140 -11.91 7.95 0.63
N VAL A 141 -12.10 6.88 -0.15
CA VAL A 141 -11.76 6.88 -1.58
C VAL A 141 -12.66 7.84 -2.37
N LYS A 142 -13.95 7.94 -2.03
CA LYS A 142 -14.89 8.90 -2.65
C LYS A 142 -14.45 10.35 -2.41
N LYS A 143 -13.97 10.67 -1.20
CA LYS A 143 -13.37 11.98 -0.91
C LYS A 143 -12.10 12.21 -1.73
N ALA A 144 -11.24 11.20 -1.86
CA ALA A 144 -10.03 11.27 -2.67
C ALA A 144 -10.34 11.56 -4.16
N ILE A 145 -11.33 10.88 -4.73
CA ILE A 145 -11.79 11.10 -6.11
C ILE A 145 -12.30 12.53 -6.31
N ALA A 146 -13.06 13.05 -5.35
CA ALA A 146 -13.68 14.38 -5.45
C ALA A 146 -12.65 15.52 -5.40
N ALA A 147 -11.54 15.35 -4.69
CA ALA A 147 -10.50 16.37 -4.55
C ALA A 147 -9.35 16.24 -5.56
N GLU A 148 -9.16 15.07 -6.18
CA GLU A 148 -8.12 14.89 -7.20
C GLU A 148 -8.44 15.65 -8.49
N ARG A 149 -7.42 16.27 -9.10
CA ARG A 149 -7.56 17.11 -10.28
C ARG A 149 -7.18 16.40 -11.59
N SER A 150 -6.31 15.39 -11.52
CA SER A 150 -5.95 14.57 -12.69
C SER A 150 -7.06 13.56 -13.00
N LEU A 151 -7.52 13.56 -14.24
CA LEU A 151 -8.51 12.59 -14.72
C LEU A 151 -7.97 11.16 -14.71
N GLU A 152 -6.68 10.96 -14.96
CA GLU A 152 -6.08 9.63 -14.95
C GLU A 152 -6.00 9.07 -13.52
N VAL A 153 -5.56 9.89 -12.57
CA VAL A 153 -5.54 9.49 -11.15
C VAL A 153 -6.96 9.23 -10.64
N GLN A 154 -7.94 10.06 -11.01
CA GLN A 154 -9.36 9.82 -10.68
C GLN A 154 -9.86 8.49 -11.26
N LYS A 155 -9.45 8.11 -12.47
CA LYS A 155 -9.82 6.83 -13.09
C LYS A 155 -9.30 5.67 -12.26
N HIS A 156 -8.02 5.65 -11.89
CA HIS A 156 -7.47 4.57 -11.05
C HIS A 156 -8.08 4.54 -9.64
N LEU A 157 -8.42 5.69 -9.05
CA LEU A 157 -9.16 5.73 -7.78
C LEU A 157 -10.58 5.15 -7.91
N LYS A 158 -11.27 5.40 -9.03
CA LYS A 158 -12.59 4.79 -9.32
C LYS A 158 -12.48 3.28 -9.51
N GLU A 159 -11.43 2.80 -10.17
CA GLU A 159 -11.15 1.37 -10.30
C GLU A 159 -10.85 0.72 -8.94
N ALA A 160 -10.08 1.40 -8.08
CA ALA A 160 -9.84 0.94 -6.72
C ALA A 160 -11.14 0.88 -5.90
N LEU A 161 -12.00 1.90 -6.00
CA LEU A 161 -13.31 1.91 -5.34
C LEU A 161 -14.20 0.76 -5.83
N ALA A 162 -14.27 0.56 -7.15
CA ALA A 162 -15.04 -0.52 -7.74
C ALA A 162 -14.53 -1.89 -7.30
N GLU A 163 -13.22 -2.05 -7.10
CA GLU A 163 -12.66 -3.26 -6.49
C GLU A 163 -13.17 -3.44 -5.07
N LEU A 164 -13.04 -2.43 -4.20
CA LEU A 164 -13.48 -2.51 -2.81
C LEU A 164 -14.96 -2.93 -2.69
N GLU A 165 -15.81 -2.44 -3.60
CA GLU A 165 -17.26 -2.68 -3.59
C GLU A 165 -17.70 -4.04 -4.17
N LYS A 166 -16.78 -4.87 -4.70
CA LYS A 166 -17.07 -6.26 -5.11
C LYS A 166 -17.44 -7.17 -3.94
#